data_AF-A0A9P4Y898-F1
#
_entry.id   AF-A0A9P4Y898-F1
#
_cell.length_a   1.000
_cell.length_b   1.000
_cell.length_c   1.000
_cell.angle_alpha   90.00
_cell.angle_beta   90.00
_cell.angle_gamma   90.00
#
_symmetry.space_group_name_H-M   'P 1'
#
loop_
_entity.id
_entity.type
_entity.pdbx_description
1 polymer ?
#
loop_
_entity_poly.entity_id
_entity_poly.type
_entity_poly.pdbx_seq_one_letter_code
_entity_poly.pdbx_strand_id
1 'polypeptide(L)'
;MASPADSTDNKNKTGRSPVLTTPNLRSVISLPPKWLARYDDFVTKNASQVAQMESALRSLTYIIPGRFRDAELATEGIHSGVQLLSLYHDLLLFRATTSSSPSPSASVTPSASSNLARSLHARYTRFWAAKSDLYRRVAIVLQVVQYTELLLEMWAKRRGQAIRWRVVVLVEAIKALCRLLLLKITRSRPLVTPALPERERAQPNGHAPPPHSVVDDARQPHNPRKEWSMPRTGLTLPSLPARGDISSYLLARVLTADDIKPATKLLHTLRGSASTAEVLYILAPLVYALALARTDPSRRRASWTPWLVGLSVQLAARQLALRARDGSPRNMPALEKEEWARRGRTMWWWLMRGAAYEHLVKGVVGGVRRRVPGFVGTILEDYEYLWENYYFSTSDL
;
A
#
# COMPACT_ATOMS: atom_id res chain seq x y z
N MET A 1 -17.59 -60.63 54.92
CA MET A 1 -16.65 -60.52 56.05
C MET A 1 -15.28 -60.97 55.57
N ALA A 2 -14.24 -60.22 55.95
CA ALA A 2 -12.80 -60.39 55.63
C ALA A 2 -12.28 -59.87 54.26
N SER A 3 -11.86 -58.59 54.26
CA SER A 3 -10.58 -58.13 53.67
C SER A 3 -9.42 -58.59 54.59
N PRO A 4 -8.14 -58.72 54.18
CA PRO A 4 -7.26 -57.60 53.74
C PRO A 4 -6.28 -57.97 52.57
N ALA A 5 -5.72 -57.03 51.78
CA ALA A 5 -4.44 -56.28 51.95
C ALA A 5 -3.28 -57.15 52.51
N ASP A 6 -2.04 -57.19 52.02
CA ASP A 6 -1.19 -56.25 51.27
C ASP A 6 0.13 -56.97 50.89
N SER A 7 0.94 -56.37 50.00
CA SER A 7 2.42 -56.54 49.86
C SER A 7 2.91 -57.85 49.20
N THR A 8 3.98 -57.97 48.39
CA THR A 8 5.05 -57.12 47.83
C THR A 8 5.62 -57.89 46.61
N ASP A 9 6.21 -57.24 45.61
CA ASP A 9 7.66 -57.31 45.37
C ASP A 9 8.13 -56.87 43.95
N ASN A 10 9.24 -56.14 44.01
CA ASN A 10 10.36 -55.94 43.07
C ASN A 10 10.22 -55.53 41.60
N LYS A 11 10.75 -54.31 41.36
CA LYS A 11 11.87 -53.97 40.45
C LYS A 11 11.98 -54.73 39.13
N ASN A 12 11.83 -53.98 38.03
CA ASN A 12 12.96 -53.86 37.12
C ASN A 12 12.99 -52.53 36.34
N LYS A 13 14.11 -51.84 36.52
CA LYS A 13 14.46 -50.52 35.97
C LYS A 13 15.29 -50.79 34.72
N THR A 14 14.76 -50.53 33.53
CA THR A 14 15.57 -50.44 32.31
C THR A 14 15.27 -49.12 31.60
N GLY A 15 16.33 -48.34 31.42
CA GLY A 15 16.27 -46.98 30.92
C GLY A 15 15.91 -46.91 29.45
N ARG A 16 15.14 -45.87 29.09
CA ARG A 16 15.13 -45.28 27.77
C ARG A 16 15.09 -43.76 27.92
N SER A 17 16.12 -43.12 27.38
CA SER A 17 16.25 -41.68 27.23
C SER A 17 15.06 -41.10 26.46
N PRO A 18 14.48 -39.95 26.87
CA PRO A 18 13.48 -39.29 26.04
C PRO A 18 14.18 -38.61 24.86
N VAL A 19 13.88 -39.10 23.66
CA VAL A 19 14.16 -38.42 22.40
C VAL A 19 13.45 -37.06 22.43
N LEU A 20 14.21 -35.96 22.37
CA LEU A 20 13.66 -34.62 22.20
C LEU A 20 13.01 -34.53 20.81
N THR A 21 11.70 -34.77 20.77
CA THR A 21 10.87 -34.46 19.61
C THR A 21 10.80 -32.95 19.47
N THR A 22 11.47 -32.41 18.46
CA THR A 22 11.31 -31.00 18.06
C THR A 22 9.83 -30.73 17.77
N PRO A 23 9.17 -29.77 18.44
CA PRO A 23 7.77 -29.48 18.17
C PRO A 23 7.63 -28.91 16.76
N ASN A 24 6.78 -29.57 15.96
CA ASN A 24 6.35 -29.12 14.65
C ASN A 24 5.75 -27.71 14.76
N LEU A 25 6.49 -26.67 14.34
CA LEU A 25 6.03 -25.28 14.26
C LEU A 25 4.75 -25.10 13.40
N ARG A 26 4.34 -26.12 12.64
CA ARG A 26 3.09 -26.14 11.87
C ARG A 26 1.83 -26.34 12.72
N SER A 27 1.90 -27.03 13.86
CA SER A 27 0.71 -27.29 14.70
C SER A 27 0.39 -26.13 15.66
N VAL A 28 1.36 -25.25 15.93
CA VAL A 28 1.15 -24.06 16.77
C VAL A 28 0.47 -22.92 16.00
N ILE A 29 0.49 -22.96 14.66
CA ILE A 29 -0.11 -21.93 13.79
C ILE A 29 -1.54 -22.31 13.33
N SER A 30 -2.03 -23.52 13.62
CA SER A 30 -3.45 -23.83 13.40
C SER A 30 -4.30 -23.25 14.53
N LEU A 31 -4.66 -21.97 14.43
CA LEU A 31 -5.86 -21.44 15.09
C LEU A 31 -7.04 -22.40 14.82
N PRO A 32 -7.94 -22.68 15.77
CA PRO A 32 -9.02 -23.61 15.53
C PRO A 32 -9.87 -23.09 14.37
N PRO A 33 -9.99 -23.84 13.25
CA PRO A 33 -10.55 -23.33 11.98
C PRO A 33 -11.99 -22.82 12.11
N LYS A 34 -12.71 -23.24 13.16
CA LYS A 34 -14.06 -22.79 13.49
C LYS A 34 -14.15 -21.30 13.85
N TRP A 35 -13.16 -20.73 14.53
CA TRP A 35 -13.17 -19.31 14.91
C TRP A 35 -12.86 -18.40 13.73
N LEU A 36 -11.92 -18.81 12.88
CA LEU A 36 -11.61 -18.10 11.63
C LEU A 36 -12.82 -18.08 10.70
N ALA A 37 -13.50 -19.21 10.52
CA ALA A 37 -14.71 -19.26 9.69
C ALA A 37 -15.84 -18.34 10.22
N ARG A 38 -16.06 -18.31 11.54
CA ARG A 38 -17.05 -17.39 12.16
C ARG A 38 -16.66 -15.92 12.00
N TYR A 39 -15.37 -15.61 12.13
CA TYR A 39 -14.87 -14.27 11.91
C TYR A 39 -15.05 -13.85 10.44
N ASP A 40 -14.76 -14.75 9.51
CA ASP A 40 -14.92 -14.50 8.08
C ASP A 40 -16.39 -14.21 7.72
N ASP A 41 -17.33 -14.98 8.26
CA ASP A 41 -18.77 -14.73 8.11
C ASP A 41 -19.21 -13.41 8.75
N PHE A 42 -18.63 -13.04 9.88
CA PHE A 42 -18.92 -11.76 10.55
C PHE A 42 -18.43 -10.56 9.74
N VAL A 43 -17.20 -10.65 9.21
CA VAL A 43 -16.57 -9.58 8.42
C VAL A 43 -17.29 -9.39 7.08
N THR A 44 -17.69 -10.47 6.40
CA THR A 44 -18.45 -10.36 5.14
C THR A 44 -19.83 -9.73 5.35
N LYS A 45 -20.52 -10.07 6.43
CA LYS A 45 -21.85 -9.52 6.75
C LYS A 45 -21.80 -8.05 7.21
N ASN A 46 -20.73 -7.64 7.89
CA ASN A 46 -20.59 -6.30 8.47
C ASN A 46 -19.46 -5.47 7.84
N ALA A 47 -19.21 -5.64 6.54
CA ALA A 47 -18.05 -5.04 5.86
C ALA A 47 -17.99 -3.50 5.94
N SER A 48 -19.12 -2.81 6.10
CA SER A 48 -19.20 -1.35 6.28
C SER A 48 -18.80 -0.90 7.69
N GLN A 49 -19.26 -1.61 8.72
CA GLN A 49 -18.92 -1.32 10.13
C GLN A 49 -17.44 -1.58 10.40
N VAL A 50 -16.90 -2.67 9.86
CA VAL A 50 -15.47 -3.00 9.97
C VAL A 50 -14.61 -1.90 9.31
N ALA A 51 -15.03 -1.37 8.17
CA ALA A 51 -14.32 -0.26 7.51
C ALA A 51 -14.35 1.04 8.33
N GLN A 52 -15.46 1.33 9.01
CA GLN A 52 -15.55 2.50 9.89
C GLN A 52 -14.65 2.34 11.13
N MET A 53 -14.63 1.15 11.75
CA MET A 53 -13.73 0.85 12.86
C MET A 53 -12.26 0.95 12.44
N GLU A 54 -11.91 0.44 11.26
CA GLU A 54 -10.57 0.56 10.70
C GLU A 54 -10.18 2.03 10.50
N SER A 55 -11.07 2.84 9.92
CA SER A 55 -10.83 4.26 9.71
C SER A 55 -10.66 5.01 11.05
N ALA A 56 -11.47 4.69 12.05
CA ALA A 56 -11.36 5.28 13.39
C ALA A 56 -10.04 4.90 14.07
N LEU A 57 -9.65 3.62 14.01
CA LEU A 57 -8.37 3.15 14.56
C LEU A 57 -7.17 3.79 13.86
N ARG A 58 -7.24 3.96 12.53
CA ARG A 58 -6.23 4.67 11.74
C ARG A 58 -6.13 6.14 12.14
N SER A 59 -7.27 6.84 12.27
CA SER A 59 -7.26 8.24 12.74
C SER A 59 -6.73 8.37 14.17
N LEU A 60 -7.04 7.42 15.04
CA LEU A 60 -6.57 7.40 16.42
C LEU A 60 -5.05 7.20 16.48
N THR A 61 -4.48 6.38 15.60
CA THR A 61 -3.03 6.17 15.53
C THR A 61 -2.26 7.40 15.08
N TYR A 62 -2.87 8.30 14.29
CA TYR A 62 -2.25 9.56 13.88
C TYR A 62 -2.30 10.67 14.94
N ILE A 63 -3.14 10.55 15.98
CA ILE A 63 -3.27 11.54 17.06
C ILE A 63 -2.29 11.27 18.22
N ILE A 64 -1.75 10.05 18.28
CA ILE A 64 -0.89 9.57 19.38
C ILE A 64 0.64 9.74 19.17
N PRO A 65 1.22 10.04 17.99
CA PRO A 65 2.66 10.22 17.89
C PRO A 65 3.13 11.37 18.79
N GLY A 66 4.20 11.17 19.55
CA GLY A 66 4.93 12.26 20.23
C GLY A 66 4.91 12.26 21.76
N ARG A 67 3.90 11.66 22.43
CA ARG A 67 3.80 11.80 23.90
C ARG A 67 4.72 10.88 24.72
N PHE A 68 5.19 9.76 24.16
CA PHE A 68 6.07 8.82 24.86
C PHE A 68 7.07 8.16 23.91
N ARG A 69 8.35 8.52 24.02
CA ARG A 69 9.46 7.95 23.23
C ARG A 69 9.61 6.44 23.39
N ASP A 70 9.31 5.91 24.57
CA ASP A 70 9.37 4.46 24.84
C ASP A 70 8.18 3.70 24.26
N ALA A 71 7.08 4.39 23.97
CA ALA A 71 5.87 3.83 23.37
C ALA A 71 5.90 3.85 21.83
N GLU A 72 6.91 4.46 21.19
CA GLU A 72 7.03 4.54 19.72
C GLU A 72 6.87 3.16 19.06
N LEU A 73 7.54 2.14 19.59
CA LEU A 73 7.45 0.78 19.05
C LEU A 73 6.06 0.17 19.22
N ALA A 74 5.37 0.46 20.33
CA ALA A 74 4.03 -0.07 20.59
C ALA A 74 2.99 0.61 19.69
N THR A 75 3.07 1.92 19.52
CA THR A 75 2.19 2.68 18.62
C THR A 75 2.42 2.25 17.17
N GLU A 76 3.67 2.07 16.73
CA GLU A 76 3.97 1.56 15.39
C GLU A 76 3.52 0.10 15.22
N GLY A 77 3.60 -0.70 16.28
CA GLY A 77 3.03 -2.06 16.33
C GLY A 77 1.51 -2.09 16.13
N ILE A 78 0.79 -1.18 16.79
CA ILE A 78 -0.65 -1.03 16.60
C ILE A 78 -0.95 -0.56 15.17
N HIS A 79 -0.20 0.44 14.68
CA HIS A 79 -0.39 0.99 13.34
C HIS A 79 -0.17 -0.05 12.23
N SER A 80 0.93 -0.79 12.29
CA SER A 80 1.20 -1.90 11.37
C SER A 80 0.19 -3.04 11.52
N GLY A 81 -0.21 -3.37 12.76
CA GLY A 81 -1.26 -4.35 13.04
C GLY A 81 -2.61 -4.00 12.41
N VAL A 82 -3.05 -2.74 12.53
CA VAL A 82 -4.28 -2.25 11.88
C VAL A 82 -4.17 -2.36 10.35
N GLN A 83 -3.03 -1.97 9.76
CA GLN A 83 -2.82 -2.08 8.31
C GLN A 83 -2.82 -3.53 7.81
N LEU A 84 -2.21 -4.46 8.55
CA LEU A 84 -2.24 -5.88 8.24
C LEU A 84 -3.65 -6.47 8.39
N LEU A 85 -4.43 -5.98 9.35
CA LEU A 85 -5.83 -6.36 9.50
C LEU A 85 -6.67 -5.88 8.32
N SER A 86 -6.48 -4.63 7.87
CA SER A 86 -7.11 -4.11 6.65
C SER A 86 -6.76 -4.96 5.43
N LEU A 87 -5.48 -5.34 5.30
CA LEU A 87 -5.02 -6.24 4.24
C LEU A 87 -5.74 -7.59 4.31
N TYR A 88 -5.91 -8.16 5.49
CA TYR A 88 -6.64 -9.42 5.69
C TYR A 88 -8.09 -9.30 5.24
N HIS A 89 -8.79 -8.22 5.62
CA HIS A 89 -10.16 -7.96 5.19
C HIS A 89 -10.27 -7.82 3.67
N ASP A 90 -9.33 -7.13 3.03
CA ASP A 90 -9.30 -6.99 1.57
C ASP A 90 -9.12 -8.34 0.87
N LEU A 91 -8.25 -9.21 1.40
CA LEU A 91 -8.04 -10.57 0.88
C LEU A 91 -9.29 -11.44 1.04
N LEU A 92 -10.03 -11.26 2.12
CA LEU A 92 -11.26 -11.98 2.39
C LEU A 92 -12.36 -11.57 1.40
N LEU A 93 -12.55 -10.27 1.20
CA LEU A 93 -13.51 -9.73 0.23
C LEU A 93 -13.14 -10.13 -1.21
N PHE A 94 -11.85 -10.14 -1.55
CA PHE A 94 -11.38 -10.61 -2.84
C PHE A 94 -11.69 -12.09 -3.09
N ARG A 95 -11.54 -12.93 -2.06
CA ARG A 95 -11.92 -14.35 -2.14
C ARG A 95 -13.43 -14.52 -2.28
N ALA A 96 -14.23 -13.80 -1.50
CA ALA A 96 -15.69 -13.86 -1.58
C ALA A 96 -16.21 -13.49 -2.98
N THR A 97 -15.69 -12.42 -3.57
CA THR A 97 -16.06 -11.97 -4.94
C THR A 97 -15.59 -12.89 -6.06
N THR A 98 -14.52 -13.66 -5.85
CA THR A 98 -14.02 -14.63 -6.84
C THR A 98 -14.73 -15.98 -6.72
N SER A 99 -15.10 -16.39 -5.50
CA SER A 99 -15.77 -17.68 -5.23
C SER A 99 -17.27 -17.65 -5.50
N SER A 100 -17.91 -16.48 -5.44
CA SER A 100 -19.29 -16.30 -5.87
C SER A 100 -19.33 -16.28 -7.40
N SER A 101 -19.62 -17.44 -8.00
CA SER A 101 -19.84 -17.55 -9.45
C SER A 101 -20.87 -16.49 -9.89
N PRO A 102 -20.64 -15.73 -10.98
CA PRO A 102 -21.64 -14.80 -11.48
C PRO A 102 -22.85 -15.61 -11.94
N SER A 103 -23.91 -15.63 -11.13
CA SER A 103 -25.16 -16.28 -11.50
C SER A 103 -25.70 -15.60 -12.77
N PRO A 104 -25.99 -16.34 -13.85
CA PRO A 104 -26.43 -15.76 -15.13
C PRO A 104 -27.85 -15.16 -15.08
N SER A 105 -28.52 -15.17 -13.92
CA SER A 105 -29.88 -14.66 -13.73
C SER A 105 -29.97 -13.26 -13.10
N ALA A 106 -28.85 -12.62 -12.77
CA ALA A 106 -28.85 -11.20 -12.43
C ALA A 106 -28.74 -10.36 -13.72
N SER A 107 -29.84 -10.28 -14.48
CA SER A 107 -30.05 -9.30 -15.55
C SER A 107 -30.23 -7.89 -14.96
N VAL A 108 -29.32 -7.48 -14.08
CA VAL A 108 -29.05 -6.06 -13.90
C VAL A 108 -28.10 -5.76 -15.05
N THR A 109 -28.63 -5.17 -16.12
CA THR A 109 -27.82 -4.45 -17.12
C THR A 109 -26.68 -3.78 -16.37
N PRO A 110 -25.41 -4.20 -16.56
CA PRO A 110 -24.30 -3.52 -15.92
C PRO A 110 -24.29 -2.16 -16.57
N SER A 111 -24.95 -1.20 -15.93
CA SER A 111 -24.94 0.19 -16.36
C SER A 111 -23.47 0.53 -16.51
N ALA A 112 -23.09 1.01 -17.69
CA ALA A 112 -21.69 1.28 -18.02
C ALA A 112 -21.01 2.13 -16.93
N SER A 113 -21.79 2.93 -16.19
CA SER A 113 -21.42 3.69 -14.99
C SER A 113 -20.82 2.86 -13.84
N SER A 114 -21.29 1.63 -13.57
CA SER A 114 -20.78 0.79 -12.47
C SER A 114 -19.42 0.14 -12.77
N ASN A 115 -19.10 -0.06 -14.06
CA ASN A 115 -17.76 -0.44 -14.50
C ASN A 115 -16.85 0.79 -14.71
N LEU A 116 -17.43 1.96 -15.02
CA LEU A 116 -16.74 3.26 -15.11
C LEU A 116 -16.23 3.75 -13.75
N ALA A 117 -16.93 3.43 -12.66
CA ALA A 117 -16.47 3.75 -11.30
C ALA A 117 -15.23 2.94 -10.87
N ARG A 118 -14.90 1.87 -11.61
CA ARG A 118 -13.76 1.02 -11.29
C ARG A 118 -12.49 1.57 -11.88
N SER A 119 -11.58 2.00 -11.00
CA SER A 119 -10.28 2.52 -11.44
C SER A 119 -9.58 1.55 -12.41
N LEU A 120 -8.96 2.09 -13.47
CA LEU A 120 -8.19 1.32 -14.44
C LEU A 120 -7.13 0.45 -13.75
N HIS A 121 -6.56 0.98 -12.66
CA HIS A 121 -5.67 0.29 -11.73
C HIS A 121 -6.28 -0.97 -11.13
N ALA A 122 -7.47 -0.88 -10.50
CA ALA A 122 -8.13 -2.01 -9.85
C ALA A 122 -8.50 -3.11 -10.85
N ARG A 123 -8.89 -2.75 -12.08
CA ARG A 123 -9.15 -3.72 -13.15
C ARG A 123 -7.88 -4.48 -13.56
N TYR A 124 -6.76 -3.78 -13.67
CA TYR A 124 -5.48 -4.37 -14.01
C TYR A 124 -4.98 -5.34 -12.92
N THR A 125 -4.96 -4.90 -11.67
CA THR A 125 -4.44 -5.70 -10.54
C THR A 125 -5.33 -6.90 -10.24
N ARG A 126 -6.67 -6.77 -10.34
CA ARG A 126 -7.60 -7.91 -10.18
C ARG A 126 -7.38 -8.98 -11.24
N PHE A 127 -7.17 -8.58 -12.49
CA PHE A 127 -6.91 -9.52 -13.58
C PHE A 127 -5.66 -10.38 -13.29
N TRP A 128 -4.57 -9.78 -12.85
CA TRP A 128 -3.33 -10.51 -12.54
C TRP A 128 -3.40 -11.31 -11.24
N ALA A 129 -4.10 -10.79 -10.23
CA ALA A 129 -4.35 -11.49 -8.97
C ALA A 129 -5.24 -12.73 -9.16
N ALA A 130 -6.21 -12.69 -10.07
CA ALA A 130 -7.04 -13.85 -10.43
C ALA A 130 -6.31 -14.84 -11.34
N LYS A 131 -5.44 -14.34 -12.24
CA LYS A 131 -4.72 -15.18 -13.21
C LYS A 131 -3.64 -16.06 -12.59
N SER A 132 -2.98 -15.60 -11.52
CA SER A 132 -1.88 -16.36 -10.93
C SER A 132 -1.80 -16.24 -9.41
N ASP A 133 -1.81 -17.38 -8.74
CA ASP A 133 -1.66 -17.46 -7.29
C ASP A 133 -0.28 -16.99 -6.83
N LEU A 134 0.76 -17.18 -7.66
CA LEU A 134 2.11 -16.68 -7.39
C LEU A 134 2.15 -15.15 -7.36
N TYR A 135 1.53 -14.46 -8.33
CA TYR A 135 1.41 -13.00 -8.30
C TYR A 135 0.73 -12.54 -7.02
N ARG A 136 -0.40 -13.17 -6.68
CA ARG A 136 -1.16 -12.84 -5.47
C ARG A 136 -0.31 -13.00 -4.21
N ARG A 137 0.39 -14.14 -4.05
CA ARG A 137 1.26 -14.39 -2.89
C ARG A 137 2.39 -13.38 -2.81
N VAL A 138 3.09 -13.10 -3.91
CA VAL A 138 4.20 -12.14 -3.93
C VAL A 138 3.72 -10.72 -3.65
N ALA A 139 2.58 -10.32 -4.20
CA ALA A 139 1.99 -9.00 -3.96
C ALA A 139 1.57 -8.82 -2.49
N ILE A 140 1.02 -9.86 -1.85
CA ILE A 140 0.74 -9.88 -0.40
C ILE A 140 2.01 -9.72 0.41
N VAL A 141 3.05 -10.51 0.10
CA VAL A 141 4.34 -10.42 0.82
C VAL A 141 4.93 -9.01 0.68
N LEU A 142 4.90 -8.43 -0.52
CA LEU A 142 5.38 -7.07 -0.75
C LEU A 142 4.64 -6.06 0.13
N GLN A 143 3.31 -6.19 0.22
CA GLN A 143 2.48 -5.28 1.02
C GLN A 143 2.71 -5.46 2.53
N VAL A 144 2.85 -6.70 3.00
CA VAL A 144 3.17 -7.02 4.40
C VAL A 144 4.54 -6.42 4.77
N VAL A 145 5.53 -6.54 3.89
CA VAL A 145 6.86 -5.94 4.12
C VAL A 145 6.76 -4.42 4.17
N GLN A 146 6.02 -3.79 3.27
CA GLN A 146 5.82 -2.33 3.27
C GLN A 146 5.12 -1.83 4.55
N TYR A 147 4.17 -2.57 5.11
CA TYR A 147 3.50 -2.19 6.36
C TYR A 147 4.33 -2.46 7.62
N THR A 148 5.37 -3.28 7.53
CA THR A 148 6.19 -3.69 8.69
C THR A 148 7.61 -3.13 8.67
N GLU A 149 8.03 -2.43 7.62
CA GLU A 149 9.41 -1.97 7.44
C GLU A 149 9.87 -1.01 8.56
N LEU A 150 9.03 -0.06 8.96
CA LEU A 150 9.36 0.88 10.04
C LEU A 150 9.44 0.17 11.40
N LEU A 151 8.52 -0.77 11.67
CA LEU A 151 8.54 -1.59 12.88
C LEU A 151 9.80 -2.45 12.96
N LEU A 152 10.19 -3.08 11.85
CA LEU A 152 11.42 -3.87 11.77
C LEU A 152 12.66 -3.01 12.02
N GLU A 153 12.69 -1.77 11.51
CA GLU A 153 13.77 -0.83 11.76
C GLU A 153 13.81 -0.38 13.24
N MET A 154 12.68 -0.01 13.83
CA MET A 154 12.56 0.37 15.25
C MET A 154 13.02 -0.78 16.16
N TRP A 155 12.62 -2.00 15.84
CA TRP A 155 13.03 -3.20 16.57
C TRP A 155 14.54 -3.46 16.42
N ALA A 156 15.08 -3.33 15.21
CA ALA A 156 16.51 -3.53 14.94
C ALA A 156 17.39 -2.47 15.61
N LYS A 157 16.92 -1.22 15.71
CA LYS A 157 17.61 -0.12 16.39
C LYS A 157 17.90 -0.44 17.86
N ARG A 158 17.02 -1.18 18.54
CA ARG A 158 17.24 -1.63 19.95
C ARG A 158 18.39 -2.61 20.10
N ARG A 159 18.71 -3.39 19.06
CA ARG A 159 19.79 -4.39 19.09
C ARG A 159 21.15 -3.83 18.65
N GLY A 160 21.19 -2.60 18.15
CA GLY A 160 22.42 -1.89 17.78
C GLY A 160 22.44 -1.41 16.34
N GLN A 161 23.34 -0.46 16.05
CA GLN A 161 23.42 0.21 14.74
C GLN A 161 23.79 -0.75 13.61
N ALA A 162 24.70 -1.70 13.83
CA ALA A 162 25.08 -2.66 12.78
C ALA A 162 23.89 -3.55 12.34
N ILE A 163 23.08 -4.00 13.29
CA ILE A 163 21.89 -4.82 13.02
C ILE A 163 20.82 -4.00 12.31
N ARG A 164 20.61 -2.74 12.72
CA ARG A 164 19.70 -1.82 12.04
C ARG A 164 19.97 -1.75 10.54
N TRP A 165 21.21 -1.50 10.14
CA TRP A 165 21.55 -1.37 8.70
C TRP A 165 21.49 -2.70 7.94
N ARG A 166 21.80 -3.82 8.60
CA ARG A 166 21.57 -5.15 8.01
C ARG A 166 20.09 -5.39 7.73
N VAL A 167 19.21 -5.02 8.67
CA VAL A 167 17.75 -5.16 8.51
C VAL A 167 17.23 -4.24 7.41
N VAL A 168 17.66 -2.96 7.36
CA VAL A 168 17.27 -2.02 6.30
C VAL A 168 17.64 -2.57 4.92
N VAL A 169 18.89 -3.03 4.73
CA VAL A 169 19.33 -3.61 3.47
C VAL A 169 18.57 -4.90 3.14
N LEU A 170 18.28 -5.76 4.12
CA LEU A 170 17.52 -6.99 3.93
C LEU A 170 16.07 -6.70 3.51
N VAL A 171 15.41 -5.74 4.15
CA VAL A 171 14.03 -5.34 3.81
C VAL A 171 13.98 -4.76 2.39
N GLU A 172 14.91 -3.86 2.03
CA GLU A 172 15.00 -3.34 0.66
C GLU A 172 15.33 -4.44 -0.36
N ALA A 173 16.15 -5.43 0.01
CA ALA A 173 16.44 -6.60 -0.85
C ALA A 173 15.20 -7.47 -1.05
N ILE A 174 14.41 -7.71 -0.01
CA ILE A 174 13.16 -8.46 -0.10
C ILE A 174 12.16 -7.70 -0.98
N LYS A 175 11.99 -6.38 -0.78
CA LYS A 175 11.11 -5.55 -1.63
C LYS A 175 11.55 -5.59 -3.10
N ALA A 176 12.84 -5.39 -3.36
CA ALA A 176 13.41 -5.47 -4.71
C ALA A 176 13.18 -6.85 -5.35
N LEU A 177 13.43 -7.93 -4.61
CA LEU A 177 13.20 -9.30 -5.09
C LEU A 177 11.73 -9.55 -5.41
N CYS A 178 10.81 -9.16 -4.52
CA CYS A 178 9.36 -9.28 -4.75
C CYS A 178 8.94 -8.50 -6.01
N ARG A 179 9.41 -7.26 -6.19
CA ARG A 179 9.13 -6.45 -7.38
C ARG A 179 9.71 -7.05 -8.66
N LEU A 180 10.92 -7.61 -8.61
CA LEU A 180 11.53 -8.31 -9.75
C LEU A 180 10.76 -9.59 -10.12
N LEU A 181 10.28 -10.34 -9.13
CA LEU A 181 9.42 -11.51 -9.36
C LEU A 181 8.09 -11.10 -9.99
N LEU A 182 7.46 -10.03 -9.50
CA LEU A 182 6.24 -9.47 -10.09
C LEU A 182 6.49 -9.01 -11.54
N LEU A 183 7.61 -8.36 -11.82
CA LEU A 183 7.99 -7.95 -13.19
C LEU A 183 8.12 -9.16 -14.12
N LYS A 184 8.75 -10.25 -13.66
CA LYS A 184 8.90 -11.51 -14.42
C LYS A 184 7.55 -12.17 -14.69
N ILE A 185 6.69 -12.30 -13.68
CA ILE A 185 5.34 -12.92 -13.82
C ILE A 185 4.46 -12.11 -14.77
N THR A 186 4.59 -10.78 -14.74
CA THR A 186 3.80 -9.85 -15.56
C THR A 186 4.32 -9.72 -17.00
N ARG A 187 5.34 -10.51 -17.38
CA ARG A 187 5.99 -10.52 -18.71
C ARG A 187 6.56 -9.15 -19.10
N SER A 188 7.35 -8.56 -18.20
CA SER A 188 8.05 -7.29 -18.43
C SER A 188 7.10 -6.13 -18.71
N ARG A 189 6.09 -5.92 -17.87
CA ARG A 189 5.24 -4.72 -17.87
C ARG A 189 5.59 -3.85 -16.68
N PRO A 190 5.46 -2.51 -16.77
CA PRO A 190 5.78 -1.64 -15.64
C PRO A 190 4.91 -2.05 -14.44
N LEU A 191 5.54 -2.10 -13.26
CA LEU A 191 4.82 -2.37 -12.02
C LEU A 191 3.88 -1.21 -11.72
N VAL A 192 2.65 -1.55 -11.36
CA VAL A 192 1.65 -0.60 -10.91
C VAL A 192 1.65 -0.60 -9.39
N THR A 193 1.63 0.59 -8.79
CA THR A 193 1.75 0.76 -7.34
C THR A 193 0.42 1.29 -6.80
N PRO A 194 -0.28 0.56 -5.90
CA PRO A 194 0.04 -0.70 -5.23
C PRO A 194 -0.12 -1.97 -6.09
N ALA A 195 0.57 -3.06 -5.73
CA ALA A 195 0.52 -4.32 -6.49
C ALA A 195 -0.79 -5.12 -6.26
N LEU A 196 -1.50 -4.82 -5.17
CA LEU A 196 -2.79 -5.42 -4.83
C LEU A 196 -3.94 -4.49 -5.21
N PRO A 197 -5.12 -5.04 -5.57
CA PRO A 197 -6.32 -4.25 -5.76
C PRO A 197 -6.68 -3.54 -4.45
N GLU A 198 -6.53 -2.23 -4.43
CA GLU A 198 -6.99 -1.42 -3.32
C GLU A 198 -8.53 -1.43 -3.29
N ARG A 199 -9.11 -1.57 -2.09
CA ARG A 199 -10.54 -1.32 -1.88
C ARG A 199 -10.81 0.09 -2.41
N GLU A 200 -11.80 0.25 -3.28
CA GLU A 200 -12.30 1.57 -3.67
C GLU A 200 -12.70 2.29 -2.39
N ARG A 201 -11.75 3.04 -1.81
CA ARG A 201 -12.07 4.04 -0.81
C ARG A 201 -12.95 4.98 -1.59
N ALA A 202 -14.24 5.01 -1.22
CA ALA A 202 -15.18 5.96 -1.76
C ALA A 202 -14.43 7.29 -1.81
N GLN A 203 -14.16 7.77 -3.03
CA GLN A 203 -13.47 9.04 -3.18
C GLN A 203 -14.29 10.03 -2.35
N PRO A 204 -13.68 10.79 -1.42
CA PRO A 204 -14.44 11.77 -0.65
C PRO A 204 -15.13 12.81 -1.57
N ASN A 205 -14.73 12.88 -2.84
CA ASN A 205 -15.30 13.79 -3.85
C ASN A 205 -15.95 13.08 -5.05
N GLY A 206 -16.38 11.83 -4.92
CA GLY A 206 -17.08 11.10 -5.96
C GLY A 206 -18.38 10.51 -5.43
N HIS A 207 -19.48 11.27 -5.52
CA HIS A 207 -20.82 10.80 -5.20
C HIS A 207 -21.21 9.67 -6.18
N ALA A 208 -20.99 8.42 -5.79
CA ALA A 208 -21.70 7.29 -6.34
C ALA A 208 -22.95 7.07 -5.47
N PRO A 209 -24.16 7.41 -5.94
CA PRO A 209 -25.37 7.09 -5.19
C PRO A 209 -25.54 5.57 -5.13
N PRO A 210 -25.93 5.00 -3.97
CA PRO A 210 -26.31 3.60 -3.86
C PRO A 210 -27.53 3.31 -4.75
N PRO A 211 -27.65 2.10 -5.34
CA PRO A 211 -28.82 1.74 -6.11
C PRO A 211 -29.96 1.46 -5.13
N HIS A 212 -31.08 2.18 -5.33
CA HIS A 212 -32.37 2.03 -4.67
C HIS A 212 -32.50 2.62 -3.26
N SER A 213 -32.71 3.93 -3.19
CA SER A 213 -33.78 4.51 -2.38
C SER A 213 -34.11 5.90 -2.91
N VAL A 214 -35.36 6.05 -3.36
CA VAL A 214 -35.96 7.34 -3.72
C VAL A 214 -36.17 8.12 -2.43
N VAL A 215 -35.16 8.85 -1.94
CA VAL A 215 -35.32 9.80 -0.83
C VAL A 215 -34.33 10.96 -0.99
N ASP A 216 -34.93 12.14 -1.16
CA ASP A 216 -34.43 13.52 -1.06
C ASP A 216 -32.92 13.79 -1.04
N ASP A 217 -32.48 14.40 -2.12
CA ASP A 217 -31.16 14.99 -2.34
C ASP A 217 -31.02 16.29 -1.54
N ALA A 218 -30.60 16.18 -0.27
CA ALA A 218 -30.30 17.33 0.58
C ALA A 218 -29.00 17.09 1.35
N ARG A 219 -27.85 17.39 0.71
CA ARG A 219 -26.55 17.81 1.31
C ARG A 219 -25.40 17.69 0.29
N GLN A 220 -25.52 18.40 -0.83
CA GLN A 220 -24.35 19.02 -1.47
C GLN A 220 -24.33 20.50 -1.06
N PRO A 221 -23.19 21.20 -1.06
CA PRO A 221 -23.20 22.65 -0.88
C PRO A 221 -23.96 23.26 -2.06
N HIS A 222 -25.27 23.41 -1.88
CA HIS A 222 -26.21 23.91 -2.85
C HIS A 222 -25.78 25.32 -3.23
N ASN A 223 -25.43 25.50 -4.49
CA ASN A 223 -25.35 26.82 -5.09
C ASN A 223 -26.71 27.02 -5.79
N PRO A 224 -27.71 27.62 -5.13
CA PRO A 224 -29.12 27.64 -5.59
C PRO A 224 -29.35 28.45 -6.87
N ARG A 225 -28.30 29.00 -7.49
CA ARG A 225 -28.40 29.97 -8.59
C ARG A 225 -28.38 29.36 -9.99
N LYS A 226 -28.34 28.04 -10.16
CA LYS A 226 -28.04 27.43 -11.47
C LYS A 226 -28.86 26.20 -11.88
N GLU A 227 -29.95 25.89 -11.18
CA GLU A 227 -30.88 24.84 -11.60
C GLU A 227 -32.05 25.50 -12.34
N TRP A 228 -32.00 25.44 -13.67
CA TRP A 228 -33.10 25.89 -14.51
C TRP A 228 -34.12 24.75 -14.60
N SER A 229 -35.37 25.01 -14.20
CA SER A 229 -36.49 24.08 -14.40
C SER A 229 -37.16 24.34 -15.75
N MET A 230 -37.32 23.28 -16.56
CA MET A 230 -37.95 23.38 -17.87
C MET A 230 -39.46 23.64 -17.72
N PRO A 231 -40.00 24.76 -18.24
CA PRO A 231 -41.39 25.17 -17.98
C PRO A 231 -42.46 24.18 -18.46
N ARG A 232 -42.14 23.33 -19.44
CA ARG A 232 -43.10 22.41 -20.09
C ARG A 232 -43.03 20.98 -19.56
N THR A 233 -41.89 20.58 -19.01
CA THR A 233 -41.62 19.19 -18.61
C THR A 233 -41.40 19.05 -17.11
N GLY A 234 -41.22 20.15 -16.37
CA GLY A 234 -40.97 20.14 -14.93
C GLY A 234 -39.62 19.54 -14.53
N LEU A 235 -38.78 19.18 -15.51
CA LEU A 235 -37.47 18.59 -15.28
C LEU A 235 -36.43 19.68 -15.01
N THR A 236 -35.59 19.46 -14.00
CA THR A 236 -34.47 20.34 -13.67
C THR A 236 -33.23 19.96 -14.48
N LEU A 237 -32.57 20.96 -15.08
CA LEU A 237 -31.29 20.75 -15.75
C LEU A 237 -30.19 20.54 -14.71
N PRO A 238 -29.35 19.49 -14.85
CA PRO A 238 -28.19 19.31 -13.97
C PRO A 238 -27.26 20.52 -14.08
N SER A 239 -26.77 21.02 -12.96
CA SER A 239 -25.86 22.15 -12.95
C SER A 239 -24.54 21.79 -13.66
N LEU A 240 -24.14 22.62 -14.62
CA LEU A 240 -22.87 22.46 -15.33
C LEU A 240 -21.70 22.79 -14.37
N PRO A 241 -20.63 21.98 -14.39
CA PRO A 241 -19.44 22.23 -13.58
C PRO A 241 -18.79 23.57 -13.94
N ALA A 242 -18.01 24.14 -13.01
CA ALA A 242 -17.25 25.36 -13.25
C ALA A 242 -16.28 25.18 -14.44
N ARG A 243 -15.91 26.28 -15.11
CA ARG A 243 -15.13 26.26 -16.36
C ARG A 243 -13.82 25.45 -16.27
N GLY A 244 -13.20 25.36 -15.08
CA GLY A 244 -11.99 24.57 -14.85
C GLY A 244 -12.20 23.05 -14.75
N ASP A 245 -13.41 22.60 -14.40
CA ASP A 245 -13.73 21.19 -14.09
C ASP A 245 -14.52 20.49 -15.20
N ILE A 246 -14.74 21.16 -16.33
CA ILE A 246 -15.50 20.60 -17.45
C ILE A 246 -14.80 19.36 -18.00
N SER A 247 -13.47 19.39 -18.13
CA SER A 247 -12.70 18.27 -18.67
C SER A 247 -12.75 17.03 -17.78
N SER A 248 -12.65 17.20 -16.45
CA SER A 248 -12.72 16.08 -15.51
C SER A 248 -14.14 15.49 -15.46
N TYR A 249 -15.15 16.34 -15.48
CA TYR A 249 -16.55 15.93 -15.53
C TYR A 249 -16.88 15.14 -16.81
N LEU A 250 -16.40 15.61 -17.97
CA LEU A 250 -16.59 14.91 -19.23
C LEU A 250 -15.82 13.58 -19.26
N LEU A 251 -14.57 13.55 -18.79
CA LEU A 251 -13.79 12.30 -18.70
C LEU A 251 -14.41 11.28 -17.73
N ALA A 252 -15.08 11.73 -16.67
CA ALA A 252 -15.78 10.84 -15.74
C ALA A 252 -17.07 10.24 -16.34
N ARG A 253 -17.64 10.84 -17.39
CA ARG A 253 -18.90 10.39 -18.01
C ARG A 253 -18.72 9.78 -19.40
N VAL A 254 -17.54 9.90 -19.98
CA VAL A 254 -17.23 9.38 -21.32
C VAL A 254 -16.42 8.10 -21.20
N LEU A 255 -16.84 7.05 -21.92
CA LEU A 255 -16.02 5.86 -22.08
C LEU A 255 -14.77 6.22 -22.89
N THR A 256 -13.60 6.14 -22.26
CA THR A 256 -12.34 6.33 -22.94
C THR A 256 -11.94 5.05 -23.67
N ALA A 257 -11.09 5.16 -24.69
CA ALA A 257 -10.58 3.99 -25.41
C ALA A 257 -9.80 3.02 -24.49
N ASP A 258 -9.29 3.50 -23.35
CA ASP A 258 -8.60 2.67 -22.36
C ASP A 258 -9.58 1.84 -21.51
N ASP A 259 -10.83 2.28 -21.33
CA ASP A 259 -11.85 1.54 -20.60
C ASP A 259 -12.32 0.29 -21.35
N ILE A 260 -12.26 0.31 -22.67
CA ILE A 260 -12.71 -0.79 -23.53
C ILE A 260 -11.58 -1.83 -23.74
N LYS A 261 -10.31 -1.41 -23.63
CA LYS A 261 -9.16 -2.30 -23.83
C LYS A 261 -9.11 -3.42 -22.79
N PRO A 262 -8.71 -4.66 -23.15
CA PRO A 262 -8.51 -5.71 -22.17
C PRO A 262 -7.39 -5.34 -21.19
N ALA A 263 -7.44 -5.86 -19.96
CA ALA A 263 -6.48 -5.52 -18.90
C ALA A 263 -5.00 -5.74 -19.31
N THR A 264 -4.75 -6.74 -20.16
CA THR A 264 -3.42 -7.03 -20.73
C THR A 264 -2.96 -6.03 -21.78
N LYS A 265 -3.76 -5.07 -22.20
CA LYS A 265 -3.36 -3.99 -23.13
C LYS A 265 -3.35 -2.61 -22.47
N LEU A 266 -3.66 -2.53 -21.16
CA LEU A 266 -3.63 -1.28 -20.39
C LEU A 266 -2.20 -0.74 -20.18
N LEU A 267 -1.19 -1.61 -20.26
CA LEU A 267 0.22 -1.24 -20.15
C LEU A 267 1.00 -1.77 -21.33
N HIS A 268 2.01 -1.02 -21.77
CA HIS A 268 2.93 -1.50 -22.78
C HIS A 268 3.84 -2.61 -22.26
N THR A 269 4.21 -3.54 -23.15
CA THR A 269 5.25 -4.52 -22.88
C THR A 269 6.61 -3.86 -23.07
N LEU A 270 7.46 -3.94 -22.05
CA LEU A 270 8.79 -3.35 -22.06
C LEU A 270 9.73 -4.31 -22.78
N ARG A 271 10.39 -3.82 -23.84
CA ARG A 271 11.45 -4.55 -24.56
C ARG A 271 12.74 -3.73 -24.55
N GLY A 272 13.87 -4.43 -24.57
CA GLY A 272 15.20 -3.81 -24.63
C GLY A 272 15.47 -2.85 -23.47
N SER A 273 15.85 -1.62 -23.81
CA SER A 273 16.21 -0.55 -22.86
C SER A 273 15.10 -0.16 -21.88
N ALA A 274 13.83 -0.35 -22.26
CA ALA A 274 12.70 -0.10 -21.36
C ALA A 274 12.65 -1.11 -20.20
N SER A 275 13.04 -2.37 -20.46
CA SER A 275 13.07 -3.41 -19.42
C SER A 275 14.20 -3.15 -18.43
N THR A 276 15.39 -2.77 -18.92
CA THR A 276 16.52 -2.40 -18.06
C THR A 276 16.21 -1.15 -17.23
N ALA A 277 15.45 -0.19 -17.78
CA ALA A 277 15.02 0.99 -17.05
C ALA A 277 14.13 0.63 -15.84
N GLU A 278 13.18 -0.29 -16.00
CA GLU A 278 12.37 -0.76 -14.88
C GLU A 278 13.19 -1.52 -13.84
N VAL A 279 14.09 -2.40 -14.26
CA VAL A 279 14.96 -3.13 -13.32
C VAL A 279 15.81 -2.15 -12.52
N LEU A 280 16.37 -1.13 -13.16
CA LEU A 280 17.17 -0.11 -12.51
C LEU A 280 16.34 0.74 -11.54
N TYR A 281 15.09 1.07 -11.90
CA TYR A 281 14.17 1.76 -11.00
C TYR A 281 13.84 0.92 -9.75
N ILE A 282 13.58 -0.39 -9.91
CA ILE A 282 13.30 -1.31 -8.80
C ILE A 282 14.52 -1.46 -7.88
N LEU A 283 15.74 -1.46 -8.44
CA LEU A 283 16.98 -1.60 -7.68
C LEU A 283 17.44 -0.28 -7.05
N ALA A 284 16.91 0.87 -7.43
CA ALA A 284 17.38 2.16 -6.95
C ALA A 284 17.36 2.31 -5.40
N PRO A 285 16.28 1.92 -4.68
CA PRO A 285 16.26 1.94 -3.22
C PRO A 285 17.30 1.01 -2.59
N LEU A 286 17.51 -0.17 -3.17
CA LEU A 286 18.52 -1.14 -2.71
C LEU A 286 19.94 -0.59 -2.87
N VAL A 287 20.25 -0.02 -4.04
CA VAL A 287 21.57 0.56 -4.32
C VAL A 287 21.85 1.71 -3.36
N TYR A 288 20.85 2.54 -3.07
CA TYR A 288 20.97 3.61 -2.08
C TYR A 288 21.19 3.07 -0.67
N ALA A 289 20.39 2.10 -0.21
CA ALA A 289 20.56 1.47 1.10
C ALA A 289 21.95 0.81 1.24
N LEU A 290 22.44 0.15 0.20
CA LEU A 290 23.78 -0.44 0.17
C LEU A 290 24.89 0.62 0.18
N ALA A 291 24.73 1.71 -0.57
CA ALA A 291 25.68 2.83 -0.55
C ALA A 291 25.74 3.46 0.84
N LEU A 292 24.60 3.61 1.49
CA LEU A 292 24.47 4.18 2.82
C LEU A 292 25.01 3.24 3.92
N ALA A 293 24.84 1.92 3.74
CA ALA A 293 25.42 0.92 4.63
C ALA A 293 26.95 0.86 4.57
N ARG A 294 27.55 1.22 3.43
CA ARG A 294 29.01 1.26 3.23
C ARG A 294 29.67 2.53 3.73
N THR A 295 28.96 3.64 3.83
CA THR A 295 29.50 4.88 4.41
C THR A 295 29.68 4.77 5.91
N ASP A 296 30.72 5.45 6.42
CA ASP A 296 31.00 5.57 7.85
C ASP A 296 29.75 6.02 8.61
N PRO A 297 29.43 5.39 9.75
CA PRO A 297 28.22 5.73 10.52
C PRO A 297 28.20 7.19 11.00
N SER A 298 29.37 7.80 11.22
CA SER A 298 29.50 9.20 11.65
C SER A 298 29.24 10.21 10.54
N ARG A 299 29.57 9.90 9.28
CA ARG A 299 29.44 10.81 8.12
C ARG A 299 28.24 10.52 7.23
N ARG A 300 27.52 9.44 7.52
CA ARG A 300 26.42 8.91 6.69
C ARG A 300 25.36 9.92 6.30
N ARG A 301 25.01 10.85 7.18
CA ARG A 301 23.93 11.82 6.92
C ARG A 301 24.38 13.02 6.09
N ALA A 302 25.57 13.56 6.39
CA ALA A 302 26.15 14.69 5.67
C ALA A 302 26.78 14.30 4.32
N SER A 303 27.09 13.02 4.12
CA SER A 303 27.75 12.55 2.89
C SER A 303 26.83 12.67 1.67
N TRP A 304 27.26 13.44 0.67
CA TRP A 304 26.56 13.58 -0.61
C TRP A 304 26.71 12.35 -1.51
N THR A 305 27.72 11.51 -1.29
CA THR A 305 28.03 10.38 -2.18
C THR A 305 26.89 9.36 -2.30
N PRO A 306 26.25 8.86 -1.21
CA PRO A 306 25.17 7.88 -1.35
C PRO A 306 23.94 8.51 -1.99
N TRP A 307 23.67 9.79 -1.68
CA TRP A 307 22.54 10.54 -2.23
C TRP A 307 22.68 10.73 -3.75
N LEU A 308 23.86 11.17 -4.21
CA LEU A 308 24.14 11.33 -5.65
C LEU A 308 24.08 9.99 -6.38
N VAL A 309 24.58 8.90 -5.78
CA VAL A 309 24.48 7.56 -6.37
C VAL A 309 23.00 7.17 -6.53
N GLY A 310 22.18 7.28 -5.49
CA GLY A 310 20.76 6.94 -5.57
C GLY A 310 19.96 7.82 -6.56
N LEU A 311 20.27 9.12 -6.63
CA LEU A 311 19.65 10.04 -7.59
C LEU A 311 20.09 9.73 -9.03
N SER A 312 21.39 9.47 -9.25
CA SER A 312 21.94 9.15 -10.57
C SER A 312 21.33 7.88 -11.14
N VAL A 313 21.12 6.85 -10.31
CA VAL A 313 20.48 5.59 -10.73
C VAL A 313 19.02 5.82 -11.17
N GLN A 314 18.27 6.67 -10.46
CA GLN A 314 16.91 7.01 -10.87
C GLN A 314 16.84 7.88 -12.12
N LEU A 315 17.75 8.86 -12.25
CA LEU A 315 17.85 9.68 -13.45
C LEU A 315 18.24 8.81 -14.65
N ALA A 316 19.18 7.89 -14.48
CA ALA A 316 19.55 6.91 -15.50
C ALA A 316 18.35 6.02 -15.89
N ALA A 317 17.59 5.50 -14.91
CA ALA A 317 16.38 4.73 -15.18
C ALA A 317 15.35 5.55 -15.97
N ARG A 318 15.12 6.81 -15.59
CA ARG A 318 14.18 7.70 -16.27
C ARG A 318 14.64 8.07 -17.68
N GLN A 319 15.92 8.39 -17.87
CA GLN A 319 16.51 8.69 -19.17
C GLN A 319 16.43 7.48 -20.12
N LEU A 320 16.72 6.28 -19.63
CA LEU A 320 16.57 5.04 -20.40
C LEU A 320 15.11 4.77 -20.78
N ALA A 321 14.17 4.98 -19.85
CA ALA A 321 12.75 4.83 -20.13
C ALA A 321 12.23 5.87 -21.15
N LEU A 322 12.73 7.12 -21.10
CA LEU A 322 12.39 8.15 -22.09
C LEU A 322 12.95 7.82 -23.48
N ARG A 323 14.22 7.39 -23.55
CA ARG A 323 14.86 6.97 -24.81
C ARG A 323 14.17 5.77 -25.44
N ALA A 324 13.70 4.83 -24.63
CA ALA A 324 12.99 3.65 -25.13
C ALA A 324 11.57 3.93 -25.65
N ARG A 325 11.05 5.15 -25.45
CA ARG A 325 9.68 5.58 -25.81
C ARG A 325 9.67 6.63 -26.91
N ASP A 326 10.77 6.77 -27.64
CA ASP A 326 10.97 7.80 -28.69
C ASP A 326 10.60 9.22 -28.23
N GLY A 327 10.71 9.49 -26.93
CA GLY A 327 10.38 10.78 -26.32
C GLY A 327 8.91 11.22 -26.42
N SER A 328 7.97 10.38 -26.89
CA SER A 328 6.58 10.81 -27.13
C SER A 328 5.63 10.44 -25.97
N PRO A 329 5.22 11.41 -25.12
CA PRO A 329 4.24 11.16 -24.05
C PRO A 329 2.80 11.00 -24.58
N ARG A 330 2.56 11.24 -25.88
CA ARG A 330 1.22 11.32 -26.47
C ARG A 330 0.55 9.95 -26.60
N ASN A 331 1.33 8.89 -26.83
CA ASN A 331 0.84 7.52 -27.04
C ASN A 331 0.78 6.69 -25.75
N MET A 332 0.94 7.31 -24.58
CA MET A 332 1.00 6.59 -23.31
C MET A 332 -0.41 6.35 -22.73
N PRO A 333 -0.76 5.09 -22.36
CA PRO A 333 -2.00 4.76 -21.68
C PRO A 333 -2.18 5.60 -20.41
N ALA A 334 -3.42 5.88 -20.04
CA ALA A 334 -3.72 6.69 -18.85
C ALA A 334 -3.05 6.12 -17.58
N LEU A 335 -3.10 4.80 -17.39
CA LEU A 335 -2.48 4.13 -16.25
C LEU A 335 -0.95 4.29 -16.21
N GLU A 336 -0.30 4.25 -17.37
CA GLU A 336 1.15 4.45 -17.44
C GLU A 336 1.53 5.92 -17.17
N LYS A 337 0.70 6.89 -17.60
CA LYS A 337 0.86 8.32 -17.29
C LYS A 337 0.78 8.59 -15.80
N GLU A 338 -0.19 7.98 -15.12
CA GLU A 338 -0.34 8.10 -13.67
C GLU A 338 0.88 7.55 -12.93
N GLU A 339 1.38 6.38 -13.34
CA GLU A 339 2.61 5.79 -12.78
C GLU A 339 3.83 6.67 -13.06
N TRP A 340 3.95 7.24 -14.26
CA TRP A 340 5.06 8.14 -14.58
C TRP A 340 5.03 9.42 -13.76
N ALA A 341 3.84 10.00 -13.56
CA ALA A 341 3.65 11.16 -12.70
C ALA A 341 3.95 10.81 -11.23
N ARG A 342 3.54 9.62 -10.77
CA ARG A 342 3.87 9.10 -9.43
C ARG A 342 5.38 8.98 -9.25
N ARG A 343 6.10 8.40 -10.22
CA ARG A 343 7.58 8.32 -10.22
C ARG A 343 8.24 9.70 -10.22
N GLY A 344 7.64 10.67 -10.89
CA GLY A 344 8.07 12.07 -10.84
C GLY A 344 7.92 12.66 -9.44
N ARG A 345 6.78 12.46 -8.78
CA ARG A 345 6.55 12.92 -7.41
C ARG A 345 7.48 12.22 -6.40
N THR A 346 7.68 10.91 -6.53
CA THR A 346 8.62 10.20 -5.64
C THR A 346 10.05 10.66 -5.86
N MET A 347 10.46 11.02 -7.08
CA MET A 347 11.75 11.64 -7.34
C MET A 347 11.92 12.98 -6.62
N TRP A 348 10.89 13.82 -6.56
CA TRP A 348 10.91 15.04 -5.74
C TRP A 348 11.07 14.72 -4.25
N TRP A 349 10.45 13.65 -3.78
CA TRP A 349 10.57 13.18 -2.39
C TRP A 349 12.00 12.76 -2.00
N TRP A 350 12.92 12.54 -2.96
CA TRP A 350 14.33 12.30 -2.64
C TRP A 350 15.06 13.49 -2.02
N LEU A 351 14.50 14.70 -2.13
CA LEU A 351 15.02 15.86 -1.40
C LEU A 351 14.84 15.69 0.12
N MET A 352 13.85 14.92 0.56
CA MET A 352 13.64 14.60 1.99
C MET A 352 14.61 13.55 2.54
N ARG A 353 15.58 13.06 1.75
CA ARG A 353 16.47 11.98 2.15
C ARG A 353 17.92 12.44 2.34
N GLY A 354 18.55 11.97 3.42
CA GLY A 354 20.01 12.05 3.63
C GLY A 354 20.55 13.48 3.57
N ALA A 355 21.66 13.65 2.83
CA ALA A 355 22.37 14.93 2.73
C ALA A 355 21.51 16.08 2.17
N ALA A 356 20.60 15.81 1.23
CA ALA A 356 19.70 16.83 0.70
C ALA A 356 18.75 17.36 1.77
N TYR A 357 18.26 16.49 2.65
CA TYR A 357 17.43 16.92 3.76
C TYR A 357 18.21 17.81 4.72
N GLU A 358 19.40 17.37 5.15
CA GLU A 358 20.21 18.11 6.12
C GLU A 358 20.63 19.51 5.63
N HIS A 359 20.98 19.63 4.35
CA HIS A 359 21.51 20.88 3.81
C HIS A 359 20.46 21.79 3.17
N LEU A 360 19.41 21.25 2.53
CA LEU A 360 18.42 22.05 1.80
C LEU A 360 17.10 22.17 2.57
N VAL A 361 16.56 21.04 3.03
CA VAL A 361 15.18 20.99 3.52
C VAL A 361 15.06 21.33 5.00
N LYS A 362 16.04 20.96 5.83
CA LYS A 362 16.02 21.18 7.28
C LYS A 362 15.89 22.67 7.64
N GLY A 363 16.59 23.55 6.92
CA GLY A 363 16.46 25.00 7.09
C GLY A 363 15.06 25.51 6.75
N VAL A 364 14.46 24.99 5.67
CA VAL A 364 13.10 25.35 5.24
C VAL A 364 12.06 24.85 6.24
N VAL A 365 12.17 23.60 6.70
CA VAL A 365 11.27 23.00 7.69
C VAL A 365 11.34 23.75 9.02
N GLY A 366 12.55 24.11 9.47
CA GLY A 366 12.72 24.95 10.67
C GLY A 366 12.11 26.35 10.50
N GLY A 367 12.17 26.92 9.31
CA GLY A 367 11.50 28.19 8.98
C GLY A 367 9.97 28.09 9.02
N VAL A 368 9.40 27.01 8.45
CA VAL A 368 7.96 26.74 8.49
C VAL A 368 7.49 26.48 9.92
N ARG A 369 8.24 25.68 10.70
CA ARG A 369 7.98 25.41 12.13
C ARG A 369 7.81 26.68 12.95
N ARG A 370 8.64 27.70 12.71
CA ARG A 370 8.57 29.00 13.40
C ARG A 370 7.35 29.84 13.01
N ARG A 371 6.73 29.55 11.86
CA ARG A 371 5.63 30.34 11.30
C ARG A 371 4.25 29.76 11.62
N VAL A 372 4.18 28.46 11.93
CA VAL A 372 2.92 27.76 12.19
C VAL A 372 2.52 27.84 13.68
N PRO A 373 1.22 27.75 14.00
CA PRO A 373 0.74 27.72 15.38
C PRO A 373 1.33 26.54 16.16
N GLY A 374 1.47 26.69 17.48
CA GLY A 374 2.20 25.78 18.36
C GLY A 374 1.82 24.30 18.24
N PHE A 375 0.53 23.99 18.06
CA PHE A 375 0.06 22.60 17.85
C PHE A 375 0.59 21.96 16.56
N VAL A 376 0.64 22.72 15.47
CA VAL A 376 1.22 22.24 14.20
C VAL A 376 2.73 22.15 14.32
N GLY A 377 3.34 23.09 15.05
CA GLY A 377 4.77 23.07 15.36
C GLY A 377 5.21 21.82 16.14
N THR A 378 4.43 21.38 17.12
CA THR A 378 4.72 20.15 17.89
C THR A 378 4.57 18.89 17.03
N ILE A 379 3.51 18.81 16.23
CA ILE A 379 3.33 17.69 15.29
C ILE A 379 4.50 17.63 14.30
N LEU A 380 4.92 18.78 13.78
CA LEU A 380 6.03 18.86 12.84
C LEU A 380 7.36 18.44 13.49
N GLU A 381 7.58 18.76 14.76
CA GLU A 381 8.74 18.31 15.52
C GLU A 381 8.75 16.79 15.73
N ASP A 382 7.60 16.18 15.97
CA ASP A 382 7.47 14.73 16.07
C ASP A 382 7.78 14.03 14.73
N TYR A 383 7.31 14.59 13.61
CA TYR A 383 7.66 14.08 12.27
C TYR A 383 9.12 14.33 11.89
N GLU A 384 9.69 15.49 12.26
CA GLU A 384 11.11 15.81 12.07
C GLU A 384 11.98 14.77 12.79
N TYR A 385 11.64 14.42 14.03
CA TYR A 385 12.33 13.36 14.77
C TYR A 385 12.24 12.00 14.05
N LEU A 386 11.08 11.65 13.48
CA LEU A 386 10.92 10.41 12.71
C LEU A 386 11.75 10.40 11.41
N TRP A 387 11.79 11.51 10.68
CA TRP A 387 12.57 11.65 9.43
C TRP A 387 14.07 11.60 9.68
N GLU A 388 14.55 12.18 10.79
CA GLU A 388 15.97 12.17 11.12
C GLU A 388 16.44 10.81 11.66
N ASN A 389 15.57 10.08 12.35
CA ASN A 389 15.97 8.88 13.08
C ASN A 389 15.69 7.57 12.38
N TYR A 390 14.78 7.51 11.42
CA TYR A 390 14.39 6.29 10.72
C TYR A 390 14.61 6.43 9.21
N TYR A 391 15.09 5.38 8.57
CA TYR A 391 15.29 5.34 7.13
C TYR A 391 13.94 5.22 6.42
N PHE A 392 13.05 4.35 6.93
CA PHE A 392 11.80 4.05 6.24
C PHE A 392 10.77 5.19 6.28
N SER A 393 10.87 6.11 7.24
CA SER A 393 9.99 7.29 7.32
C SER A 393 10.12 8.25 6.14
N THR A 394 11.27 8.22 5.44
CA THR A 394 11.52 9.02 4.24
C THR A 394 11.56 8.17 2.97
N SER A 395 11.53 6.83 3.09
CA SER A 395 11.63 5.92 1.96
C SER A 395 10.28 5.50 1.40
N ASP A 396 9.61 6.40 0.68
CA ASP A 396 8.49 5.98 -0.17
C ASP A 396 9.02 5.17 -1.37
N LEU A 397 8.99 3.85 -1.26
CA LEU A 397 9.00 2.90 -2.39
C LEU A 397 8.61 1.48 -1.99
#